data_AF-A0A7S1CYI5-F1
#
_entry.id   AF-A0A7S1CYI5-F1
#
_cell.length_a   1.000
_cell.length_b   1.000
_cell.length_c   1.000
_cell.angle_alpha   90.00
_cell.angle_beta   90.00
_cell.angle_gamma   90.00
#
_symmetry.space_group_name_H-M   'P 1'
#
loop_
_entity.id
_entity.type
_entity.pdbx_description
1 polymer ?
#
loop_
_entity_poly.entity_id
_entity_poly.type
_entity_poly.pdbx_seq_one_letter_code
_entity_poly.pdbx_strand_id
1 'polypeptide(L)'
;IHYFCCISMAICAFFHTGFMVPMLVALCWGGDLLVRKVLMAWMWYPKKATIRTISESVVEVSFPKTRQFAFNPGQYVFICIPDLTIWQWHPFSLSSSPEQDNVTLHIRKAGWWTTSLYDLAKKKDKAEVNILLEGPYG
;
A
#
# COMPACT_ATOMS: atom_id res chain seq x y z
N ILE A 1 5.01 9.21 -20.44
CA ILE A 1 3.74 9.35 -21.19
C ILE A 1 2.59 9.77 -20.28
N HIS A 2 2.25 9.03 -19.22
CA HIS A 2 1.15 9.39 -18.31
C HIS A 2 1.28 10.77 -17.67
N TYR A 3 2.44 11.12 -17.11
CA TYR A 3 2.66 12.45 -16.51
C TYR A 3 2.50 13.60 -17.52
N PHE A 4 2.99 13.41 -18.74
CA PHE A 4 2.86 14.39 -19.81
C PHE A 4 1.39 14.61 -20.22
N CYS A 5 0.61 13.53 -20.33
CA CYS A 5 -0.83 13.61 -20.59
C CYS A 5 -1.60 14.28 -19.44
N CYS A 6 -1.26 14.00 -18.18
CA CYS A 6 -1.91 14.67 -17.04
C CYS A 6 -1.62 16.16 -17.03
N ILE A 7 -0.38 16.55 -17.33
CA ILE A 7 0.03 17.96 -17.41
C ILE A 7 -0.69 18.66 -18.57
N SER A 8 -0.76 18.05 -19.76
CA SER A 8 -1.44 18.66 -20.91
C SER A 8 -2.94 18.81 -20.71
N MET A 9 -3.61 17.82 -20.10
CA MET A 9 -5.03 17.92 -19.73
C MET A 9 -5.28 19.01 -18.69
N ALA A 10 -4.40 19.15 -17.68
CA ALA A 10 -4.53 20.19 -16.67
C ALA A 10 -4.40 21.61 -17.27
N ILE A 11 -3.45 21.80 -18.19
CA ILE A 11 -3.26 23.05 -18.93
C ILE A 11 -4.50 23.34 -19.79
N CYS A 12 -4.99 22.36 -20.56
CA CYS A 12 -6.18 22.53 -21.39
C CYS A 12 -7.44 22.86 -20.58
N ALA A 13 -7.65 22.18 -19.45
CA ALA A 13 -8.76 22.45 -18.53
C ALA A 13 -8.72 23.88 -17.97
N PHE A 14 -7.52 24.37 -17.60
CA PHE A 14 -7.33 25.73 -17.13
C PHE A 14 -7.72 26.77 -18.19
N PHE A 15 -7.34 26.56 -19.46
CA PHE A 15 -7.67 27.50 -20.54
C PHE A 15 -9.13 27.40 -21.01
N HIS A 16 -9.78 26.24 -20.91
CA HIS A 16 -11.17 26.05 -21.36
C HIS A 16 -12.22 26.43 -20.31
N THR A 17 -11.97 26.14 -19.03
CA THR A 17 -12.95 26.33 -17.94
C THR A 17 -12.51 27.36 -16.89
N GLY A 18 -11.32 27.94 -17.04
CA GLY A 18 -10.73 28.84 -16.05
C GLY A 18 -10.19 28.10 -14.82
N PHE A 19 -9.89 28.86 -13.77
CA PHE A 19 -9.23 28.35 -12.55
C PHE A 19 -10.12 27.43 -11.68
N MET A 20 -11.44 27.52 -11.80
CA MET A 20 -12.36 26.81 -10.89
C MET A 20 -12.22 25.28 -10.96
N VAL A 21 -12.18 24.69 -12.16
CA VAL A 21 -12.17 23.22 -12.30
C VAL A 21 -10.86 22.61 -11.78
N PRO A 22 -9.66 23.09 -12.17
CA PRO A 22 -8.40 22.60 -11.59
C PRO A 22 -8.33 22.76 -10.07
N MET A 23 -8.85 23.88 -9.53
CA MET A 23 -8.90 24.11 -8.08
C MET A 23 -9.79 23.09 -7.37
N LEU A 24 -10.99 22.82 -7.89
CA LEU A 24 -11.90 21.82 -7.30
C LEU A 24 -11.31 20.41 -7.38
N VAL A 25 -10.69 20.03 -8.50
CA VAL A 25 -9.99 18.73 -8.63
C VAL A 25 -8.86 18.61 -7.63
N ALA A 26 -8.04 19.67 -7.46
CA ALA A 26 -6.97 19.70 -6.49
C ALA A 26 -7.48 19.62 -5.05
N LEU A 27 -8.59 20.30 -4.73
CA LEU A 27 -9.23 20.23 -3.41
C LEU A 27 -9.83 18.85 -3.13
N CYS A 28 -10.51 18.23 -4.10
CA CYS A 28 -11.03 16.87 -3.96
C CYS A 28 -9.90 15.85 -3.78
N TRP A 29 -8.82 15.94 -4.57
CA TRP A 29 -7.66 15.05 -4.46
C TRP A 29 -6.90 15.27 -3.15
N GLY A 30 -6.68 16.53 -2.76
CA GLY A 30 -6.07 16.87 -1.48
C GLY A 30 -6.92 16.42 -0.29
N GLY A 31 -8.25 16.53 -0.40
CA GLY A 31 -9.21 16.02 0.57
C GLY A 31 -9.16 14.51 0.71
N ASP A 32 -9.16 13.76 -0.40
CA ASP A 32 -8.98 12.30 -0.40
C ASP A 32 -7.66 11.90 0.29
N LEU A 33 -6.55 12.56 -0.04
CA LEU A 33 -5.25 12.31 0.61
C LEU A 33 -5.29 12.61 2.11
N LEU A 34 -5.91 13.71 2.51
CA LEU A 34 -6.05 14.09 3.91
C LEU A 34 -6.87 13.05 4.67
N VAL A 35 -8.04 12.67 4.14
CA VAL A 35 -8.91 11.65 4.74
C VAL A 35 -8.16 10.34 4.90
N ARG A 36 -7.46 9.86 3.87
CA ARG A 36 -6.66 8.64 3.97
C ARG A 36 -5.57 8.74 5.03
N LYS A 37 -4.83 9.85 5.09
CA LYS A 37 -3.75 10.05 6.09
C LYS A 37 -4.30 10.15 7.51
N VAL A 38 -5.43 10.81 7.70
CA VAL A 38 -6.13 10.90 8.99
C VAL A 38 -6.67 9.54 9.40
N LEU A 39 -7.34 8.82 8.49
CA LEU A 39 -7.81 7.46 8.73
C LEU A 39 -6.64 6.52 9.07
N MET A 40 -5.52 6.59 8.36
CA MET A 40 -4.31 5.82 8.67
C MET A 40 -3.67 6.20 10.00
N ALA A 41 -3.69 7.48 10.37
CA ALA A 41 -3.17 7.94 11.66
C ALA A 41 -4.08 7.51 12.81
N TRP A 42 -5.39 7.43 12.56
CA TRP A 42 -6.40 7.05 13.53
C TRP A 42 -6.56 5.53 13.67
N MET A 43 -6.35 4.79 12.58
CA MET A 43 -6.31 3.32 12.59
C MET A 43 -4.95 2.83 13.08
N TRP A 44 -4.94 2.23 14.27
CA TRP A 44 -3.77 1.55 14.84
C TRP A 44 -3.49 0.20 14.13
N TYR A 45 -3.11 0.26 12.85
CA TYR A 45 -2.52 -0.90 12.18
C TYR A 45 -1.15 -1.23 12.77
N PRO A 46 -0.74 -2.51 12.74
CA PRO A 46 0.60 -2.90 13.17
C PRO A 46 1.63 -2.16 12.32
N LYS A 47 2.49 -1.39 12.99
CA LYS A 47 3.54 -0.61 12.32
C LYS A 47 4.72 -1.47 11.87
N LYS A 48 4.77 -2.74 12.31
CA LYS A 48 5.90 -3.65 12.10
C LYS A 48 5.43 -4.96 11.47
N ALA A 49 6.18 -5.41 10.47
CA ALA A 49 6.04 -6.73 9.89
C ALA A 49 7.40 -7.41 9.77
N THR A 50 7.41 -8.73 9.88
CA THR A 50 8.55 -9.57 9.57
C THR A 50 8.51 -9.93 8.10
N ILE A 51 9.64 -9.74 7.41
CA ILE A 51 9.81 -10.18 6.02
C ILE A 51 10.75 -11.37 5.94
N ARG A 52 10.41 -12.31 5.07
CA ARG A 52 11.19 -13.52 4.84
C ARG A 52 11.09 -13.96 3.39
N THR A 53 12.19 -14.46 2.84
CA THR A 53 12.17 -15.12 1.54
C THR A 53 11.80 -16.59 1.72
N ILE A 54 10.75 -17.05 1.02
CA ILE A 54 10.30 -18.45 1.08
C ILE A 54 10.87 -19.25 -0.09
N SER A 55 10.97 -18.60 -1.24
CA SER A 55 11.44 -19.17 -2.50
C SER A 55 12.20 -18.11 -3.28
N GLU A 56 12.88 -18.50 -4.35
CA GLU A 56 13.67 -17.58 -5.19
C GLU A 56 12.84 -16.47 -5.86
N SER A 57 11.51 -16.59 -5.84
CA SER A 57 10.58 -15.64 -6.46
C SER A 57 9.46 -15.15 -5.54
N VAL A 58 9.41 -15.57 -4.27
CA VAL A 58 8.30 -15.25 -3.35
C VAL A 58 8.81 -14.77 -1.99
N VAL A 59 8.24 -13.65 -1.54
CA VAL A 59 8.44 -13.06 -0.22
C VAL A 59 7.19 -13.30 0.62
N GLU A 60 7.39 -13.79 1.84
CA GLU A 60 6.39 -13.82 2.90
C GLU A 60 6.53 -12.54 3.73
N VAL A 61 5.43 -11.83 3.88
CA VAL A 61 5.30 -10.70 4.81
C VAL A 61 4.30 -11.12 5.87
N SER A 62 4.74 -11.13 7.13
CA SER A 62 3.94 -11.55 8.28
C SER A 62 3.87 -10.45 9.32
N PHE A 63 2.70 -10.19 9.87
CA PHE A 63 2.52 -9.22 10.96
C PHE A 63 1.52 -9.73 12.01
N PRO A 64 1.70 -9.34 13.28
CA PRO A 64 0.77 -9.73 14.32
C PRO A 64 -0.60 -9.11 14.06
N LYS A 65 -1.65 -9.94 14.17
CA LYS A 65 -3.03 -9.50 14.05
C LYS A 65 -3.39 -8.64 15.26
N THR A 66 -3.81 -7.40 15.02
CA THR A 66 -4.36 -6.54 16.08
C THR A 66 -5.83 -6.86 16.30
N ARG A 67 -6.36 -6.63 17.51
CA ARG A 67 -7.78 -6.88 17.82
C ARG A 67 -8.75 -6.11 16.92
N GLN A 68 -8.34 -4.92 16.46
CA GLN A 68 -9.13 -4.11 15.53
C GLN A 68 -9.06 -4.59 14.07
N PHE A 69 -8.14 -5.51 13.74
CA PHE A 69 -7.97 -6.02 12.39
C PHE A 69 -8.82 -7.28 12.17
N ALA A 70 -10.10 -7.08 11.91
CA ALA A 70 -11.03 -8.15 11.54
C ALA A 70 -11.17 -8.22 10.01
N PHE A 71 -10.87 -9.38 9.43
CA PHE A 71 -10.99 -9.63 7.99
C PHE A 71 -11.68 -10.99 7.73
N ASN A 72 -12.29 -11.13 6.56
CA ASN A 72 -12.88 -12.38 6.07
C ASN A 72 -11.94 -13.06 5.06
N PRO A 73 -12.05 -14.40 4.87
CA PRO A 73 -11.26 -15.11 3.88
C PRO A 73 -11.50 -14.54 2.47
N GLY A 74 -10.43 -14.43 1.68
CA GLY A 74 -10.50 -13.90 0.31
C GLY A 74 -10.37 -12.38 0.21
N GLN A 75 -10.36 -11.66 1.33
CA GLN A 75 -10.10 -10.22 1.34
C GLN A 75 -8.65 -9.89 1.01
N TYR A 76 -8.43 -8.66 0.56
CA TYR A 76 -7.12 -8.10 0.25
C TYR A 76 -6.87 -6.81 1.02
N VAL A 77 -5.61 -6.45 1.11
CA VAL A 77 -5.15 -5.21 1.75
C VAL A 77 -4.22 -4.48 0.80
N PHE A 78 -4.17 -3.15 0.91
CA PHE A 78 -3.07 -2.40 0.31
C PHE A 78 -1.94 -2.27 1.33
N ILE A 79 -0.73 -2.61 0.90
CA ILE A 79 0.48 -2.43 1.68
C ILE A 79 1.35 -1.35 1.07
N CYS A 80 1.98 -0.57 1.94
CA CYS A 80 3.06 0.35 1.61
C CYS A 80 4.24 0.10 2.56
N ILE A 81 5.44 0.04 2.01
CA ILE A 81 6.67 -0.23 2.75
C ILE A 81 7.58 1.01 2.61
N PRO A 82 7.63 1.87 3.64
CA PRO A 82 8.41 3.11 3.61
C PRO A 82 9.90 2.92 3.29
N ASP A 83 10.48 1.76 3.65
CA ASP A 83 11.87 1.38 3.30
C ASP A 83 12.12 1.32 1.78
N LEU A 84 11.06 1.12 0.97
CA LEU A 84 11.12 1.10 -0.49
C LEU A 84 10.57 2.41 -1.07
N THR A 85 9.32 2.73 -0.74
CA THR A 85 8.62 3.92 -1.26
C THR A 85 7.53 4.32 -0.27
N ILE A 86 7.37 5.63 -0.07
CA ILE A 86 6.34 6.19 0.82
C ILE A 86 5.01 6.51 0.12
N TRP A 87 4.95 6.37 -1.21
CA TRP A 87 3.81 6.83 -2.04
C TRP A 87 3.08 5.71 -2.77
N GLN A 88 3.74 4.57 -2.99
CA GLN A 88 3.16 3.46 -3.74
C GLN A 88 2.46 2.49 -2.80
N TRP A 89 1.19 2.24 -3.09
CA TRP A 89 0.33 1.29 -2.39
C TRP A 89 0.01 0.14 -3.33
N HIS A 90 0.22 -1.08 -2.87
CA HIS A 90 0.02 -2.27 -3.69
C HIS A 90 -0.98 -3.23 -3.05
N PRO A 91 -2.00 -3.69 -3.79
CA PRO A 91 -2.99 -4.62 -3.28
C PRO A 91 -2.43 -6.06 -3.24
N PHE A 92 -2.63 -6.75 -2.12
CA PHE A 92 -2.32 -8.17 -1.96
C PHE A 92 -3.38 -8.90 -1.13
N SER A 93 -3.68 -10.13 -1.54
CA SER A 93 -4.66 -10.98 -0.85
C SER A 93 -4.10 -11.56 0.44
N LEU A 94 -4.92 -11.56 1.49
CA LEU A 94 -4.60 -12.19 2.76
C LEU A 94 -4.57 -13.71 2.57
N SER A 95 -3.42 -14.32 2.88
CA SER A 95 -3.21 -15.77 2.73
C SER A 95 -3.49 -16.55 4.03
N SER A 96 -3.48 -15.86 5.18
CA SER A 96 -3.75 -16.43 6.50
C SER A 96 -5.24 -16.60 6.77
N SER A 97 -5.58 -17.53 7.67
CA SER A 97 -6.94 -17.66 8.19
C SER A 97 -7.30 -16.47 9.12
N PRO A 98 -8.55 -15.99 9.13
CA PRO A 98 -9.03 -15.03 10.11
C PRO A 98 -8.83 -15.45 11.57
N GLU A 99 -8.73 -16.75 11.85
CA GLU A 99 -8.57 -17.28 13.21
C GLU A 99 -7.11 -17.27 13.69
N GLN A 100 -6.14 -17.04 12.80
CA GLN A 100 -4.72 -17.04 13.14
C GLN A 100 -4.29 -15.72 13.81
N ASP A 101 -3.36 -15.82 14.76
CA ASP A 101 -2.79 -14.67 15.47
C ASP A 101 -1.87 -13.81 14.61
N ASN A 102 -1.33 -14.38 13.53
CA ASN A 102 -0.47 -13.68 12.58
C ASN A 102 -1.13 -13.66 11.20
N VAL A 103 -1.12 -12.48 10.58
CA VAL A 103 -1.61 -12.28 9.22
C VAL A 103 -0.43 -12.40 8.26
N THR A 104 -0.59 -13.19 7.21
CA THR A 104 0.47 -13.46 6.23
C THR A 104 0.05 -13.13 4.80
N LEU A 105 1.01 -12.59 4.06
CA LEU A 105 0.90 -12.24 2.65
C LEU A 105 2.02 -12.91 1.87
N HIS A 106 1.69 -13.52 0.74
CA HIS A 106 2.67 -14.06 -0.21
C HIS A 106 2.76 -13.16 -1.43
N ILE A 107 3.91 -12.52 -1.60
CA ILE A 107 4.16 -11.56 -2.68
C ILE A 107 5.15 -12.18 -3.67
N ARG A 108 4.69 -12.40 -4.90
CA ARG A 108 5.54 -12.86 -6.00
C ARG A 108 6.29 -11.69 -6.63
N LYS A 109 7.55 -11.92 -7.00
CA LYS A 109 8.35 -11.02 -7.82
C LYS A 109 7.76 -10.95 -9.25
N ALA A 110 7.09 -9.84 -9.56
CA ALA A 110 6.44 -9.62 -10.86
C ALA A 110 6.76 -8.24 -11.49
N GLY A 111 7.00 -7.22 -10.68
CA GLY A 111 7.37 -5.88 -11.12
C GLY A 111 8.53 -5.28 -10.34
N TRP A 112 8.88 -4.04 -10.68
CA TRP A 112 9.99 -3.29 -10.07
C TRP A 112 9.86 -3.23 -8.54
N TRP A 113 8.69 -2.79 -8.02
CA TRP A 113 8.46 -2.69 -6.58
C TRP A 113 8.59 -4.04 -5.86
N THR A 114 7.94 -5.08 -6.38
CA THR A 114 8.01 -6.43 -5.77
C THR A 114 9.41 -7.04 -5.86
N THR A 115 10.19 -6.66 -6.88
CA THR A 115 11.59 -7.06 -7.01
C THR A 115 12.45 -6.40 -5.94
N SER A 116 12.28 -5.09 -5.74
CA SER A 116 12.97 -4.37 -4.67
C SER A 116 12.59 -4.88 -3.29
N LEU A 117 11.33 -5.29 -3.08
CA LEU A 117 10.91 -5.98 -1.85
C LEU A 117 11.64 -7.30 -1.65
N TYR A 118 11.77 -8.10 -2.70
CA TYR A 118 12.52 -9.35 -2.66
C TYR A 118 14.00 -9.12 -2.32
N ASP A 119 14.65 -8.14 -2.94
CA ASP A 119 16.04 -7.80 -2.67
C ASP A 119 16.23 -7.28 -1.23
N LEU A 120 15.27 -6.51 -0.72
CA LEU A 120 15.24 -6.05 0.67
C LEU A 120 15.12 -7.24 1.65
N ALA A 121 14.20 -8.15 1.39
CA ALA A 121 13.99 -9.34 2.21
C ALA A 121 15.22 -10.27 2.19
N LYS A 122 15.86 -10.42 1.03
CA LYS A 122 17.10 -11.20 0.89
C LYS A 122 18.27 -10.58 1.67
N LYS A 123 18.36 -9.25 1.71
CA LYS A 123 19.41 -8.52 2.46
C LYS A 123 19.17 -8.55 3.97
N LYS A 124 17.91 -8.49 4.40
CA LYS A 124 17.49 -8.41 5.79
C LYS A 124 16.67 -9.65 6.19
N ASP A 125 17.26 -10.85 6.05
CA ASP A 125 16.53 -12.09 6.34
C ASP A 125 15.98 -12.09 7.77
N LYS A 126 14.65 -12.28 7.90
CA LYS A 126 13.87 -12.23 9.14
C LYS A 126 13.90 -10.90 9.91
N ALA A 127 14.22 -9.79 9.26
CA ALA A 127 14.16 -8.49 9.93
C ALA A 127 12.72 -7.96 10.05
N GLU A 128 12.51 -7.12 11.07
CA GLU A 128 11.33 -6.28 11.18
C GLU A 128 11.47 -5.05 10.28
N VAL A 129 10.45 -4.80 9.46
CA VAL A 129 10.33 -3.59 8.65
C VAL A 129 9.07 -2.83 9.02
N ASN A 130 9.12 -1.51 8.85
CA ASN A 130 7.94 -0.70 9.03
C ASN A 130 7.00 -0.91 7.84
N ILE A 131 5.72 -1.09 8.12
CA ILE A 131 4.68 -1.22 7.10
C ILE A 131 3.51 -0.31 7.39
N LEU A 132 2.83 0.07 6.32
CA LEU A 132 1.56 0.79 6.34
C LEU A 132 0.54 -0.10 5.64
N LEU A 133 -0.62 -0.29 6.27
CA LEU A 133 -1.69 -1.13 5.78
C LEU A 133 -2.97 -0.31 5.61
N GLU A 134 -3.70 -0.62 4.56
CA GLU A 134 -5.02 -0.06 4.27
C GLU A 134 -5.97 -1.20 3.90
N GLY A 135 -7.16 -1.23 4.52
CA GLY A 135 -8.12 -2.33 4.38
C GLY A 135 -8.50 -2.93 5.74
N PRO A 136 -9.10 -4.13 5.80
CA PRO A 136 -9.30 -5.07 4.71
C PRO A 136 -10.40 -4.63 3.73
N TYR A 137 -10.21 -5.02 2.47
CA TYR A 137 -11.13 -4.80 1.36
C TYR A 137 -11.61 -6.16 0.82
N GLY A 138 -12.89 -6.27 0.47
CA GLY A 138 -13.50 -7.51 -0.02
C GLY A 138 -14.85 -7.30 -0.66
#